data_AF-A0A349JG60-F1
#
_entry.id   AF-A0A349JG60-F1
#
_cell.length_a   1.000
_cell.length_b   1.000
_cell.length_c   1.000
_cell.angle_alpha   90.00
_cell.angle_beta   90.00
_cell.angle_gamma   90.00
#
_symmetry.space_group_name_H-M   'P 1'
#
loop_
_entity.id
_entity.type
_entity.pdbx_description
1 polymer ?
#
loop_
_entity_poly.entity_id
_entity_poly.type
_entity_poly.pdbx_seq_one_letter_code
_entity_poly.pdbx_strand_id
1 'polypeptide(L)' 'AAMHGPAQESPFVDNGNGTWTFTFQGHKPGASVYTVETVVTVSHNGRVRVNYNGPIRHLSQF' A
#
# COMPACT_ATOMS: atom_id res chain seq x y z
N ALA A 1 7.23 3.89 11.10
CA ALA A 1 7.78 3.97 9.74
C ALA A 1 6.84 4.84 8.92
N ALA A 2 7.36 5.88 8.27
CA ALA A 2 6.53 6.78 7.48
C ALA A 2 6.73 6.46 6.00
N MET A 3 5.63 6.40 5.24
CA MET A 3 5.60 6.13 3.79
C MET A 3 6.07 7.34 2.98
N HIS A 4 7.07 8.07 3.47
CA HIS A 4 7.73 9.14 2.75
C HIS A 4 9.16 8.70 2.45
N GLY A 5 9.63 9.00 1.24
CA GLY A 5 10.95 8.58 0.78
C GLY A 5 10.92 8.19 -0.70
N PRO A 6 12.07 7.79 -1.26
CA PRO A 6 12.16 7.26 -2.60
C PRO A 6 11.18 6.10 -2.82
N ALA A 7 10.51 6.06 -3.97
CA ALA A 7 9.60 4.96 -4.30
C ALA A 7 10.31 3.59 -4.32
N GLN A 8 11.63 3.57 -4.61
CA GLN A 8 12.47 2.36 -4.53
C GLN A 8 12.57 1.79 -3.12
N GLU A 9 12.33 2.59 -2.08
CA GLU A 9 12.34 2.16 -0.68
C GLU A 9 10.95 1.71 -0.22
N SER A 10 9.92 1.93 -1.04
CA SER A 10 8.58 1.41 -0.80
C SER A 10 8.43 0.04 -1.44
N PRO A 11 7.93 -0.99 -0.72
CA PRO A 11 7.59 -2.26 -1.36
C PRO A 11 6.42 -2.04 -2.32
N PHE A 12 6.70 -2.08 -3.63
CA PHE A 12 5.70 -2.01 -4.69
C PHE A 12 5.86 -3.19 -5.66
N VAL A 13 4.77 -3.51 -6.36
CA VAL A 13 4.75 -4.46 -7.46
C VAL A 13 4.58 -3.68 -8.76
N ASP A 14 5.51 -3.86 -9.70
CA ASP A 14 5.30 -3.41 -11.08
C ASP A 14 4.38 -4.41 -11.80
N ASN A 15 3.27 -3.92 -12.34
CA ASN A 15 2.29 -4.77 -13.01
C ASN A 15 2.62 -5.00 -14.51
N GLY A 16 3.71 -4.43 -15.03
CA GLY A 16 4.17 -4.60 -16.41
C GLY A 16 3.33 -3.87 -17.48
N ASN A 17 2.34 -3.08 -17.06
CA ASN A 17 1.42 -2.35 -17.93
C ASN A 17 1.43 -0.83 -17.69
N GLY A 18 2.54 -0.31 -17.16
CA GLY A 18 2.67 1.11 -16.80
C GLY A 18 1.93 1.50 -15.52
N THR A 19 1.66 0.53 -14.64
CA THR A 19 1.08 0.78 -13.32
C THR A 19 1.84 0.03 -12.23
N TRP A 20 1.85 0.63 -11.03
CA TRP A 20 2.47 0.06 -9.83
C TRP A 20 1.42 -0.12 -8.75
N THR A 21 1.50 -1.25 -8.04
CA THR A 21 0.63 -1.56 -6.92
C THR A 21 1.40 -1.43 -5.61
N PHE A 22 0.82 -0.70 -4.67
CA PHE A 22 1.33 -0.53 -3.31
C PHE A 22 0.36 -1.19 -2.33
N THR A 23 0.91 -1.93 -1.38
CA THR A 23 0.15 -2.51 -0.27
C THR A 23 0.79 -2.05 1.03
N PHE A 24 -0.02 -1.46 1.92
CA PHE A 24 0.46 -1.02 3.22
C PHE A 24 -0.57 -1.32 4.32
N GLN A 25 -0.04 -1.58 5.51
CA GLN A 25 -0.82 -1.80 6.71
C GLN A 25 -0.83 -0.52 7.56
N GLY A 26 -2.00 -0.19 8.09
CA GLY A 26 -2.25 1.00 8.88
C GLY A 26 -2.95 0.68 10.19
N HIS A 27 -2.84 1.62 11.12
CA HIS A 27 -3.58 1.61 12.39
C HIS A 27 -3.99 3.04 12.76
N LYS A 28 -4.96 3.17 13.67
CA LYS A 28 -5.33 4.48 14.22
C LYS A 28 -4.13 5.14 14.92
N PRO A 29 -4.03 6.47 14.94
CA PRO A 29 -3.01 7.16 15.74
C PRO A 29 -3.01 6.68 17.20
N GLY A 30 -1.82 6.51 17.77
CA GLY A 30 -1.63 6.02 19.14
C GLY A 30 -1.91 4.52 19.35
N ALA A 31 -2.28 3.76 18.31
CA ALA A 31 -2.22 2.30 18.36
C ALA A 31 -0.85 1.78 17.91
N SER A 32 -0.58 0.52 18.24
CA SER A 32 0.62 -0.21 17.81
C SER A 32 0.30 -1.44 16.94
N VAL A 33 -0.99 -1.77 16.80
CA VAL A 33 -1.47 -2.96 16.09
C VAL A 33 -2.11 -2.53 14.79
N TYR A 34 -1.60 -3.04 13.67
CA TYR A 34 -2.20 -2.85 12.36
C TYR A 34 -3.58 -3.51 12.27
N THR A 35 -4.56 -2.77 11.78
CA THR A 35 -5.95 -3.25 11.62
C THR A 35 -6.52 -2.99 10.24
N VAL A 36 -5.88 -2.12 9.45
CA VAL A 36 -6.32 -1.73 8.12
C VAL A 36 -5.27 -2.15 7.09
N GLU A 37 -5.72 -2.70 5.98
CA GLU A 37 -4.94 -2.89 4.76
C GLU A 37 -5.44 -1.89 3.70
N THR A 38 -4.51 -1.23 3.03
CA THR A 38 -4.80 -0.43 1.83
C THR A 38 -4.02 -0.97 0.65
N VAL A 39 -4.71 -1.14 -0.49
CA VAL A 39 -4.12 -1.50 -1.77
C VAL A 39 -4.42 -0.40 -2.77
N VAL A 40 -3.38 0.18 -3.35
CA VAL A 40 -3.48 1.29 -4.30
C VAL A 40 -2.73 0.94 -5.57
N THR A 41 -3.34 1.19 -6.72
CA THR A 41 -2.65 1.18 -8.01
C THR A 41 -2.45 2.61 -8.50
N VAL A 42 -1.23 2.93 -8.91
CA VAL A 42 -0.85 4.21 -9.48
C VAL A 42 -0.33 3.97 -10.90
N SER A 43 -0.82 4.72 -11.88
CA SER A 43 -0.31 4.68 -13.25
C SER A 43 0.81 5.69 -13.49
N HIS A 44 1.61 5.45 -14.52
CA HIS A 44 2.65 6.36 -15.00
C HIS A 44 2.19 7.80 -15.31
N ASN A 45 0.92 7.99 -15.67
CA ASN A 45 0.33 9.31 -15.89
C ASN A 45 -0.28 9.93 -14.61
N GLY A 46 0.00 9.36 -13.44
CA GLY A 46 -0.41 9.89 -12.14
C GLY A 46 -1.85 9.58 -11.72
N ARG A 47 -2.58 8.72 -12.45
CA ARG A 47 -3.92 8.30 -12.03
C ARG A 47 -3.80 7.30 -10.88
N VAL A 48 -4.56 7.56 -9.83
CA VAL A 48 -4.60 6.73 -8.62
C VAL A 48 -5.93 5.99 -8.54
N ARG A 49 -5.87 4.70 -8.23
CA ARG A 49 -7.03 3.86 -7.91
C ARG A 49 -6.82 3.19 -6.57
N VAL A 50 -7.74 3.41 -5.64
CA VAL A 50 -7.81 2.64 -4.41
C VAL A 50 -8.55 1.33 -4.73
N ASN A 51 -7.82 0.23 -4.74
CA ASN A 51 -8.38 -1.10 -4.99
C ASN A 51 -9.03 -1.67 -3.72
N TYR A 52 -8.47 -1.32 -2.55
CA TYR A 52 -8.99 -1.73 -1.26
C TYR A 52 -8.56 -0.76 -0.16
N ASN A 53 -9.44 -0.54 0.82
CA ASN A 53 -9.16 0.15 2.07
C ASN A 53 -10.13 -0.35 3.14
N GLY A 54 -9.67 -1.23 4.03
CA GLY A 54 -10.53 -1.87 5.01
C GLY A 54 -9.79 -2.82 5.96
N PRO A 55 -10.52 -3.64 6.73
CA PRO A 55 -9.92 -4.61 7.66
C PRO A 55 -8.86 -5.49 6.99
N ILE A 56 -7.76 -5.80 7.68
CA ILE A 56 -6.72 -6.69 7.13
C ILE A 56 -7.34 -8.03 6.70
N ARG A 57 -7.20 -8.38 5.42
CA ARG A 57 -7.79 -9.59 4.83
C ARG A 57 -6.85 -10.79 4.86
N HIS A 58 -5.53 -10.55 4.80
CA HIS A 58 -4.51 -11.56 5.00
C HIS A 58 -3.50 -11.06 6.03
N LEU A 59 -3.35 -11.81 7.13
CA LEU A 59 -2.11 -11.77 7.92
C LEU A 59 -1.03 -12.34 6.98
N SER A 60 -0.37 -11.49 6.19
CA SER A 60 0.75 -11.95 5.37
C SER A 60 1.81 -12.51 6.32
N GLN A 61 1.92 -13.84 6.36
CA GLN A 61 3.05 -14.56 6.94
C GLN A 61 4.32 -14.07 6.23
N PHE A 62 5.31 -13.76 7.05
CA PHE A 62 6.66 -13.35 6.69
C PHE A 62 7.35 -14.31 5.73
#